data_AF-N1WK30-F1
#
_entry.id   AF-N1WK30-F1
#
_cell.length_a   1.000
_cell.length_b   1.000
_cell.length_c   1.000
_cell.angle_alpha   90.00
_cell.angle_beta   90.00
_cell.angle_gamma   90.00
#
_symmetry.space_group_name_H-M   'P 1'
#
loop_
_entity.id
_entity.type
_entity.pdbx_description
1 polymer ?
#
loop_
_entity_poly.entity_id
_entity_poly.type
_entity_poly.pdbx_seq_one_letter_code
_entity_poly.pdbx_strand_id
1 'polypeptide(L)'
;MPDLKNSKVSILIWDVNDPIPNFDGIILLWNSFYEDQKLNIHSIPRLVESKSDLYRKEYLSLAYEIGEAKIQNRRVVDWLEIRPGLSFWWMSLLVENNYGKSSEIPNRIKFFALLDFLNPLKIDSIRFFTESRVLAKSIKQYCKTRKIKYKIDKKEVNVSIVHKIRRFLPLFFQSFIFLFHFAIGRWTFFSKKKNTNSSKLVFFSYFLILTETWRNRVFSLRIIGENSSFC
;
A
#
# COMPACT_ATOMS: atom_id res chain seq x y z
N MET A 1 -20.88 18.47 16.48
CA MET A 1 -20.69 19.18 15.20
C MET A 1 -21.88 20.12 14.89
N PRO A 2 -21.98 21.29 15.53
CA PRO A 2 -22.74 22.44 15.01
C PRO A 2 -21.73 23.58 14.74
N ASP A 3 -21.42 24.00 13.51
CA ASP A 3 -22.16 25.04 12.77
C ASP A 3 -21.71 25.13 11.29
N LEU A 4 -21.00 24.12 10.77
CA LEU A 4 -20.36 24.14 9.44
C LEU A 4 -21.31 23.83 8.26
N LYS A 5 -22.63 23.72 8.48
CA LYS A 5 -23.58 23.33 7.42
C LYS A 5 -23.90 24.45 6.41
N ASN A 6 -23.62 25.72 6.74
CA ASN A 6 -24.00 26.86 5.89
C ASN A 6 -22.86 27.74 5.37
N SER A 7 -21.63 27.62 5.90
CA SER A 7 -20.46 28.30 5.36
C SER A 7 -19.72 27.39 4.38
N LYS A 8 -19.08 27.97 3.35
CA LYS A 8 -18.19 27.19 2.50
C LYS A 8 -16.91 26.86 3.27
N VAL A 9 -16.47 25.61 3.23
CA VAL A 9 -15.35 25.11 4.03
C VAL A 9 -14.14 24.81 3.14
N SER A 10 -12.95 25.18 3.63
CA SER A 10 -11.68 24.76 3.04
C SER A 10 -11.16 23.50 3.73
N ILE A 11 -10.63 22.56 2.96
CA ILE A 11 -10.23 21.24 3.46
C ILE A 11 -8.76 21.00 3.12
N LEU A 12 -8.00 20.51 4.10
CA LEU A 12 -6.63 20.06 3.95
C LEU A 12 -6.56 18.54 4.12
N ILE A 13 -6.13 17.82 3.09
CA ILE A 13 -5.83 16.38 3.18
C ILE A 13 -4.33 16.21 3.39
N TRP A 14 -3.94 15.56 4.49
CA TRP A 14 -2.55 15.42 4.94
C TRP A 14 -2.12 13.95 4.93
N ASP A 15 -1.27 13.59 3.96
CA ASP A 15 -0.75 12.24 3.72
C ASP A 15 0.78 12.20 3.90
N VAL A 16 1.29 12.89 4.91
CA VAL A 16 2.71 12.84 5.30
C VAL A 16 2.85 12.80 6.81
N ASN A 17 4.00 12.32 7.27
CA ASN A 17 4.34 12.20 8.69
C ASN A 17 5.03 13.47 9.25
N ASP A 18 4.92 14.59 8.54
CA ASP A 18 5.41 15.90 8.97
C ASP A 18 4.42 16.55 9.96
N PRO A 19 4.86 17.53 10.78
CA PRO A 19 3.97 18.22 11.71
C PRO A 19 2.78 18.86 10.98
N ILE A 20 1.60 18.75 11.58
CA ILE A 20 0.35 19.27 11.03
C ILE A 20 0.47 20.79 10.94
N PRO A 21 0.28 21.40 9.76
CA PRO A 21 0.36 22.84 9.62
C PRO A 21 -0.85 23.52 10.27
N ASN A 22 -0.67 24.77 10.71
CA ASN A 22 -1.80 25.59 11.10
C ASN A 22 -2.64 25.90 9.85
N PHE A 23 -3.91 25.49 9.84
CA PHE A 23 -4.81 25.62 8.70
C PHE A 23 -6.19 26.04 9.18
N ASP A 24 -6.70 27.13 8.60
CA ASP A 24 -8.05 27.61 8.87
C ASP A 24 -9.06 26.82 8.03
N GLY A 25 -9.59 25.75 8.61
CA GLY A 25 -10.52 24.82 7.96
C GLY A 25 -10.51 23.43 8.59
N ILE A 26 -10.93 22.43 7.81
CA ILE A 26 -10.93 21.02 8.25
C ILE A 26 -9.64 20.34 7.81
N ILE A 27 -8.98 19.62 8.71
CA ILE A 27 -7.78 18.83 8.42
C ILE A 27 -8.13 17.34 8.45
N LEU A 28 -7.83 16.62 7.37
CA LEU A 28 -8.05 15.19 7.21
C LEU A 28 -6.72 14.45 7.15
N LEU A 29 -6.42 13.64 8.16
CA LEU A 29 -5.20 12.86 8.23
C LEU A 29 -5.38 11.51 7.51
N TRP A 30 -4.54 11.23 6.52
CA TRP A 30 -4.65 10.02 5.70
C TRP A 30 -4.09 8.76 6.37
N ASN A 31 -3.02 8.90 7.16
CA ASN A 31 -2.28 7.79 7.77
C ASN A 31 -2.18 7.83 9.29
N SER A 32 -2.79 8.83 9.95
CA SER A 32 -2.74 8.98 11.41
C SER A 32 -4.12 8.80 12.03
N PHE A 33 -4.15 8.20 13.23
CA PHE A 33 -5.33 8.06 14.09
C PHE A 33 -5.56 9.24 15.02
N TYR A 34 -4.70 10.27 14.95
CA TYR A 34 -4.86 11.48 15.73
C TYR A 34 -6.10 12.27 15.30
N GLU A 35 -6.87 12.74 16.28
CA GLU A 35 -8.07 13.56 16.08
C GLU A 35 -8.10 14.67 17.14
N ASP A 36 -8.54 15.85 16.73
CA ASP A 36 -8.74 16.98 17.63
C ASP A 36 -9.96 17.78 17.15
N GLN A 37 -11.03 17.74 17.94
CA GLN A 37 -12.28 18.43 17.62
C GLN A 37 -12.16 19.95 17.70
N LYS A 38 -11.29 20.49 18.56
CA LYS A 38 -11.09 21.93 18.70
C LYS A 38 -10.37 22.51 17.48
N LEU A 39 -9.46 21.72 16.90
CA LEU A 39 -8.70 22.08 15.71
C LEU A 39 -9.32 21.55 14.40
N ASN A 40 -10.51 20.94 14.45
CA ASN A 40 -11.18 20.30 13.29
C ASN A 40 -10.28 19.29 12.55
N ILE A 41 -9.50 18.51 13.30
CA ILE A 41 -8.62 17.46 12.80
C ILE A 41 -9.35 16.12 12.90
N HIS A 42 -9.52 15.43 11.78
CA HIS A 42 -10.17 14.13 11.70
C HIS A 42 -9.26 13.09 11.05
N SER A 43 -9.43 11.84 11.47
CA SER A 43 -8.65 10.71 10.98
C SER A 43 -9.44 9.90 9.96
N ILE A 44 -8.91 9.75 8.74
CA ILE A 44 -9.49 8.84 7.74
C ILE A 44 -9.41 7.37 8.21
N PRO A 45 -8.27 6.88 8.77
CA PRO A 45 -8.22 5.54 9.35
C PRO A 45 -9.30 5.29 10.42
N ARG A 46 -9.55 6.25 11.32
CA ARG A 46 -10.60 6.12 12.35
C ARG A 46 -11.99 6.04 11.73
N LEU A 47 -12.27 6.85 10.71
CA LEU A 47 -13.52 6.78 9.96
C LEU A 47 -13.71 5.39 9.34
N VAL A 48 -12.66 4.84 8.72
CA VAL A 48 -12.68 3.48 8.16
C VAL A 48 -13.00 2.44 9.22
N GLU A 49 -12.38 2.51 10.40
CA GLU A 49 -12.68 1.58 11.51
C GLU A 49 -14.13 1.69 11.97
N SER A 50 -14.64 2.91 12.13
CA SER A 50 -15.99 3.14 12.66
C SER A 50 -17.12 2.65 11.76
N LYS A 51 -16.88 2.59 10.44
CA LYS A 51 -17.85 2.15 9.42
C LYS A 51 -17.27 1.06 8.51
N SER A 52 -16.47 0.16 9.08
CA SER A 52 -15.69 -0.83 8.34
C SER A 52 -16.53 -1.74 7.45
N ASP A 53 -17.66 -2.24 7.98
CA ASP A 53 -18.60 -3.09 7.22
C ASP A 53 -19.20 -2.35 6.02
N LEU A 54 -19.52 -1.06 6.19
CA LEU A 54 -20.06 -0.22 5.13
C LEU A 54 -19.06 -0.08 3.98
N TYR A 55 -17.83 0.34 4.28
CA TYR A 55 -16.82 0.55 3.22
C TYR A 55 -16.37 -0.77 2.58
N ARG A 56 -16.36 -1.87 3.34
CA ARG A 56 -16.13 -3.20 2.77
C ARG A 56 -17.23 -3.55 1.78
N LYS A 57 -18.49 -3.32 2.13
CA LYS A 57 -19.63 -3.56 1.25
C LYS A 57 -19.57 -2.69 0.00
N GLU A 58 -19.26 -1.40 0.12
CA GLU A 58 -19.13 -0.50 -1.02
C GLU A 58 -18.01 -0.92 -1.97
N TYR A 59 -16.85 -1.33 -1.44
CA TYR A 59 -15.76 -1.83 -2.25
C TYR A 59 -16.15 -3.10 -3.03
N LEU A 60 -16.82 -4.06 -2.37
CA LEU A 60 -17.28 -5.29 -3.00
C LEU A 60 -18.35 -5.02 -4.06
N SER A 61 -19.27 -4.07 -3.80
CA SER A 61 -20.27 -3.63 -4.79
C SER A 61 -19.59 -3.04 -6.02
N LEU A 62 -18.62 -2.14 -5.83
CA LEU A 62 -17.87 -1.56 -6.94
C LEU A 62 -17.14 -2.63 -7.76
N ALA A 63 -16.50 -3.59 -7.10
CA ALA A 63 -15.86 -4.70 -7.80
C ALA A 63 -16.88 -5.51 -8.61
N TYR A 64 -18.01 -5.88 -8.01
CA TYR A 64 -19.07 -6.60 -8.70
C TYR A 64 -19.61 -5.84 -9.92
N GLU A 65 -19.91 -4.54 -9.76
CA GLU A 65 -20.40 -3.67 -10.82
C GLU A 65 -19.43 -3.57 -12.00
N ILE A 66 -18.13 -3.46 -11.72
CA ILE A 66 -17.10 -3.45 -12.78
C ILE A 66 -17.08 -4.81 -13.51
N GLY A 67 -17.23 -5.92 -12.78
CA GLY A 67 -17.30 -7.26 -13.37
C GLY A 67 -18.52 -7.43 -14.28
N GLU A 68 -19.68 -6.94 -13.87
CA GLU A 68 -20.94 -7.04 -14.63
C GLU A 68 -21.05 -6.00 -15.76
N ALA A 69 -20.21 -4.96 -15.77
CA ALA A 69 -20.19 -3.95 -16.81
C ALA A 69 -20.02 -4.61 -18.20
N LYS A 70 -20.79 -4.13 -19.19
CA LYS A 70 -20.79 -4.71 -20.53
C LYS A 70 -19.89 -3.93 -21.47
N ILE A 71 -18.98 -4.63 -22.12
CA ILE A 71 -18.21 -4.14 -23.26
C ILE A 71 -18.67 -4.94 -24.47
N GLN A 72 -19.17 -4.27 -25.51
CA GLN A 72 -19.75 -4.93 -26.70
C GLN A 72 -20.81 -5.99 -26.33
N ASN A 73 -21.70 -5.65 -25.40
CA ASN A 73 -22.77 -6.50 -24.89
C ASN A 73 -22.35 -7.79 -24.14
N ARG A 74 -21.05 -7.97 -23.87
CA ARG A 74 -20.50 -9.06 -23.05
C ARG A 74 -19.93 -8.51 -21.75
N ARG A 75 -20.12 -9.20 -20.62
CA ARG A 75 -19.67 -8.71 -19.30
C ARG A 75 -18.15 -8.78 -19.18
N VAL A 76 -17.54 -7.92 -18.38
CA VAL A 76 -16.09 -7.96 -18.11
C VAL A 76 -15.68 -9.32 -17.54
N VAL A 77 -16.47 -9.90 -16.63
CA VAL A 77 -16.19 -11.24 -16.08
C VAL A 77 -16.13 -12.31 -17.18
N ASP A 78 -17.04 -12.22 -18.16
CA ASP A 78 -17.12 -13.16 -19.28
C ASP A 78 -15.98 -12.93 -20.28
N TRP A 79 -15.57 -11.68 -20.52
CA TRP A 79 -14.41 -11.35 -21.34
C TRP A 79 -13.10 -11.94 -20.79
N LEU A 80 -13.02 -12.05 -19.47
CA LEU A 80 -11.88 -12.58 -18.74
C LEU A 80 -12.01 -14.08 -18.43
N GLU A 81 -13.02 -14.75 -18.99
CA GLU A 81 -13.16 -16.20 -18.88
C GLU A 81 -12.02 -16.91 -19.63
N ILE A 82 -11.28 -17.75 -18.91
CA ILE A 82 -10.19 -18.56 -19.47
C ILE A 82 -10.78 -19.86 -20.04
N ARG A 83 -11.71 -20.47 -19.29
CA ARG A 83 -12.46 -21.68 -19.64
C ARG A 83 -13.74 -21.74 -18.79
N PRO A 84 -14.73 -22.57 -19.17
CA PRO A 84 -15.95 -22.74 -18.38
C PRO A 84 -15.67 -22.93 -16.88
N GLY A 85 -16.23 -22.04 -16.06
CA GLY A 85 -16.08 -22.05 -14.60
C GLY A 85 -14.77 -21.47 -14.06
N LEU A 86 -13.87 -20.94 -14.91
CA LEU A 86 -12.64 -20.29 -14.50
C LEU A 86 -12.48 -18.94 -15.21
N SER A 87 -12.67 -17.85 -14.45
CA SER A 87 -12.45 -16.48 -14.93
C SER A 87 -11.25 -15.84 -14.25
N PHE A 88 -10.38 -15.22 -15.05
CA PHE A 88 -9.24 -14.43 -14.60
C PHE A 88 -9.67 -13.23 -13.74
N TRP A 89 -10.91 -12.76 -13.91
CA TRP A 89 -11.48 -11.67 -13.12
C TRP A 89 -11.34 -11.89 -11.60
N TRP A 90 -11.68 -13.09 -11.12
CA TRP A 90 -11.63 -13.47 -9.71
C TRP A 90 -10.20 -13.57 -9.16
N MET A 91 -9.21 -13.68 -10.04
CA MET A 91 -7.79 -13.73 -9.71
C MET A 91 -7.11 -12.36 -9.77
N SER A 92 -7.83 -11.32 -10.20
CA SER A 92 -7.27 -9.98 -10.30
C SER A 92 -7.03 -9.38 -8.91
N LEU A 93 -6.00 -8.53 -8.76
CA LEU A 93 -5.72 -7.80 -7.51
C LEU A 93 -6.86 -6.86 -7.05
N LEU A 94 -7.83 -6.60 -7.94
CA LEU A 94 -9.02 -5.81 -7.61
C LEU A 94 -10.04 -6.64 -6.82
N VAL A 95 -10.10 -7.95 -7.07
CA VAL A 95 -11.07 -8.86 -6.44
C VAL A 95 -10.38 -9.71 -5.36
N GLU A 96 -9.11 -10.06 -5.58
CA GLU A 96 -8.28 -10.73 -4.61
C GLU A 96 -8.01 -9.81 -3.41
N ASN A 97 -8.88 -9.90 -2.40
CA ASN A 97 -8.82 -9.17 -1.14
C ASN A 97 -7.69 -9.69 -0.23
N ASN A 98 -6.45 -9.68 -0.72
CA ASN A 98 -5.28 -10.03 0.07
C ASN A 98 -4.50 -8.76 0.45
N TYR A 99 -4.64 -8.35 1.72
CA TYR A 99 -3.96 -7.18 2.28
C TYR A 99 -2.44 -7.19 2.12
N GLY A 100 -1.81 -8.37 2.05
CA GLY A 100 -0.36 -8.50 1.87
C GLY A 100 0.12 -8.37 0.42
N LYS A 101 -0.77 -8.52 -0.56
CA LYS A 101 -0.41 -8.52 -1.99
C LYS A 101 -0.56 -7.15 -2.67
N SER A 102 -1.37 -6.26 -2.11
CA SER A 102 -1.60 -4.93 -2.70
C SER A 102 -1.58 -3.84 -1.63
N SER A 103 -0.55 -3.00 -1.69
CA SER A 103 -0.43 -1.79 -0.85
C SER A 103 -1.58 -0.79 -1.06
N GLU A 104 -2.35 -0.93 -2.15
CA GLU A 104 -3.35 0.06 -2.57
C GLU A 104 -4.78 -0.27 -2.09
N ILE A 105 -5.08 -1.50 -1.67
CA ILE A 105 -6.43 -1.84 -1.18
C ILE A 105 -6.83 -0.95 0.01
N PRO A 106 -5.98 -0.74 1.04
CA PRO A 106 -6.30 0.18 2.13
C PRO A 106 -6.55 1.61 1.63
N ASN A 107 -5.77 2.09 0.66
CA ASN A 107 -5.96 3.43 0.08
C ASN A 107 -7.32 3.57 -0.65
N ARG A 108 -7.79 2.52 -1.32
CA ARG A 108 -9.12 2.52 -1.96
C ARG A 108 -10.24 2.59 -0.94
N ILE A 109 -10.14 1.83 0.15
CA ILE A 109 -11.14 1.86 1.24
C ILE A 109 -11.14 3.23 1.94
N LYS A 110 -9.95 3.76 2.24
CA LYS A 110 -9.80 5.13 2.77
C LYS A 110 -10.40 6.18 1.82
N PHE A 111 -10.32 5.96 0.51
CA PHE A 111 -10.95 6.85 -0.47
C PHE A 111 -12.48 6.86 -0.36
N PHE A 112 -13.13 5.72 -0.13
CA PHE A 112 -14.57 5.70 0.16
C PHE A 112 -14.91 6.49 1.43
N ALA A 113 -14.14 6.29 2.51
CA ALA A 113 -14.32 7.05 3.75
C ALA A 113 -14.12 8.56 3.55
N LEU A 114 -13.15 8.96 2.74
CA LEU A 114 -12.95 10.35 2.34
C LEU A 114 -14.19 10.88 1.61
N LEU A 115 -14.72 10.15 0.64
CA LEU A 115 -15.91 10.58 -0.12
C LEU A 115 -17.13 10.71 0.78
N ASP A 116 -17.38 9.74 1.67
CA ASP A 116 -18.48 9.79 2.66
C ASP A 116 -18.37 11.04 3.54
N PHE A 117 -17.17 11.36 4.02
CA PHE A 117 -16.92 12.56 4.82
C PHE A 117 -17.14 13.86 4.03
N LEU A 118 -16.73 13.91 2.76
CA LEU A 118 -16.79 15.12 1.93
C LEU A 118 -18.20 15.40 1.38
N ASN A 119 -19.00 14.36 1.10
CA ASN A 119 -20.31 14.47 0.46
C ASN A 119 -21.30 15.43 1.16
N PRO A 120 -21.45 15.43 2.50
CA PRO A 120 -22.40 16.33 3.16
C PRO A 120 -21.91 17.79 3.28
N LEU A 121 -20.65 18.10 2.91
CA LEU A 121 -20.03 19.40 3.12
C LEU A 121 -20.16 20.31 1.88
N LYS A 122 -20.35 21.62 2.11
CA LYS A 122 -20.23 22.65 1.08
C LYS A 122 -18.77 23.10 0.97
N ILE A 123 -18.02 22.51 0.03
CA ILE A 123 -16.57 22.70 -0.09
C ILE A 123 -16.25 23.91 -1.00
N ASP A 124 -15.44 24.86 -0.53
CA ASP A 124 -14.88 25.91 -1.40
C ASP A 124 -13.61 25.45 -2.10
N SER A 125 -12.67 24.91 -1.30
CA SER A 125 -11.36 24.51 -1.78
C SER A 125 -10.81 23.28 -1.07
N ILE A 126 -10.07 22.46 -1.83
CA ILE A 126 -9.34 21.30 -1.30
C ILE A 126 -7.86 21.49 -1.57
N ARG A 127 -7.09 21.64 -0.49
CA ARG A 127 -5.63 21.50 -0.51
C ARG A 127 -5.29 20.08 -0.13
N PHE A 128 -4.37 19.46 -0.85
CA PHE A 128 -3.92 18.12 -0.46
C PHE A 128 -2.42 17.97 -0.62
N PHE A 129 -1.81 17.32 0.37
CA PHE A 129 -0.38 17.09 0.49
C PHE A 129 -0.13 15.58 0.52
N THR A 130 0.37 15.03 -0.59
CA THR A 130 0.61 13.58 -0.75
C THR A 130 1.82 13.34 -1.64
N GLU A 131 2.56 12.28 -1.35
CA GLU A 131 3.61 11.76 -2.22
C GLU A 131 3.04 10.80 -3.28
N SER A 132 1.85 10.22 -3.04
CA SER A 132 1.21 9.26 -3.94
C SER A 132 0.61 9.95 -5.16
N ARG A 133 1.16 9.66 -6.33
CA ARG A 133 0.65 10.16 -7.62
C ARG A 133 -0.76 9.65 -7.91
N VAL A 134 -1.08 8.43 -7.46
CA VAL A 134 -2.38 7.79 -7.70
C VAL A 134 -3.47 8.49 -6.87
N LEU A 135 -3.20 8.73 -5.59
CA LEU A 135 -4.10 9.47 -4.71
C LEU A 135 -4.31 10.90 -5.21
N ALA A 136 -3.21 11.59 -5.55
CA ALA A 136 -3.25 12.93 -6.10
C ALA A 136 -4.11 13.03 -7.37
N LYS A 137 -3.98 12.06 -8.29
CA LYS A 137 -4.77 12.02 -9.52
C LYS A 137 -6.25 11.76 -9.23
N SER A 138 -6.56 10.91 -8.26
CA SER A 138 -7.93 10.56 -7.88
C SER A 138 -8.66 11.75 -7.24
N ILE A 139 -8.04 12.44 -6.29
CA ILE A 139 -8.57 13.65 -5.68
C ILE A 139 -8.73 14.76 -6.72
N LYS A 140 -7.72 14.95 -7.60
CA LYS A 140 -7.82 15.92 -8.71
C LYS A 140 -9.02 15.65 -9.60
N GLN A 141 -9.25 14.39 -9.96
CA GLN A 141 -10.40 13.99 -10.78
C GLN A 141 -11.71 14.27 -10.06
N TYR A 142 -11.81 13.95 -8.77
CA TYR A 142 -12.97 14.26 -7.93
C TYR A 142 -13.29 15.76 -7.91
N CYS A 143 -12.29 16.61 -7.66
CA CYS A 143 -12.46 18.06 -7.66
C CYS A 143 -12.89 18.59 -9.03
N LYS A 144 -12.33 18.05 -10.13
CA LYS A 144 -12.68 18.46 -11.49
C LYS A 144 -14.15 18.15 -11.82
N THR A 145 -14.62 16.95 -11.48
CA THR A 145 -16.01 16.53 -11.72
C THR A 145 -17.01 17.43 -10.99
N ARG A 146 -16.67 17.91 -9.78
CA ARG A 146 -17.54 18.77 -8.96
C ARG A 146 -17.26 20.27 -9.07
N LYS A 147 -16.35 20.68 -9.97
CA LYS A 147 -15.91 22.08 -10.15
C LYS A 147 -15.42 22.76 -8.86
N ILE A 148 -14.73 22.00 -8.00
CA ILE A 148 -14.16 22.48 -6.73
C ILE A 148 -12.75 23.03 -6.98
N LYS A 149 -12.39 24.16 -6.36
CA LYS A 149 -11.02 24.68 -6.41
C LYS A 149 -10.08 23.72 -5.70
N TYR A 150 -8.93 23.42 -6.28
CA TYR A 150 -7.96 22.55 -5.62
C TYR A 150 -6.53 23.02 -5.79
N LYS A 151 -5.69 22.72 -4.80
CA LYS A 151 -4.25 22.94 -4.82
C LYS A 151 -3.53 21.65 -4.43
N ILE A 152 -2.54 21.28 -5.24
CA ILE A 152 -1.66 20.14 -4.98
C ILE A 152 -0.35 20.70 -4.46
N ASP A 153 -0.07 20.50 -3.18
CA ASP A 153 1.23 20.81 -2.62
C ASP A 153 2.04 19.50 -2.63
N LYS A 154 3.14 19.51 -3.37
CA LYS A 154 4.08 18.38 -3.41
C LYS A 154 5.28 18.77 -2.57
N LYS A 155 5.73 17.87 -1.70
CA LYS A 155 7.10 17.93 -1.20
C LYS A 155 8.02 17.82 -2.41
N GLU A 156 9.00 18.71 -2.53
CA GLU A 156 10.10 18.50 -3.47
C GLU A 156 10.83 17.25 -2.99
N VAL A 157 10.51 16.11 -3.61
CA VAL A 157 11.22 14.88 -3.32
C VAL A 157 12.65 15.09 -3.84
N ASN A 158 13.60 15.24 -2.93
CA ASN A 158 15.02 15.10 -3.21
C ASN A 158 15.26 13.65 -3.63
N VAL A 159 14.91 13.32 -4.88
CA VAL A 159 15.21 12.04 -5.47
C VAL A 159 16.71 11.92 -5.53
N SER A 160 17.26 11.02 -4.70
CA SER A 160 18.66 10.63 -4.76
C SER A 160 19.07 10.41 -6.21
N ILE A 161 20.23 10.94 -6.58
CA ILE A 161 20.79 10.87 -7.94
C ILE A 161 20.77 9.40 -8.46
N VAL A 162 20.91 8.43 -7.56
CA VAL A 162 20.82 6.98 -7.84
C VAL A 162 19.46 6.57 -8.43
N HIS A 163 18.36 7.14 -7.93
CA HIS A 163 17.01 6.85 -8.43
C HIS A 163 16.77 7.45 -9.82
N LYS A 164 17.33 8.63 -10.11
CA LYS A 164 17.29 9.22 -11.45
C LYS A 164 18.09 8.38 -12.46
N ILE A 165 19.30 7.97 -12.09
CA ILE A 165 20.17 7.14 -12.92
C ILE A 165 19.52 5.78 -13.20
N ARG A 166 19.02 5.08 -12.18
CA ARG A 166 18.29 3.81 -12.39
C ARG A 166 17.13 3.97 -13.36
N ARG A 167 16.35 5.04 -13.24
CA ARG A 167 15.20 5.26 -14.12
C ARG A 167 15.56 5.57 -15.57
N PHE A 168 16.73 6.18 -15.79
CA PHE A 168 17.24 6.48 -17.14
C PHE A 168 17.97 5.29 -17.78
N LEU A 169 18.53 4.40 -16.95
CA LEU A 169 19.24 3.22 -17.44
C LEU A 169 18.26 2.18 -18.02
N PRO A 170 18.43 1.75 -19.29
CA PRO A 170 17.69 0.63 -19.85
C PRO A 170 17.79 -0.62 -18.96
N LEU A 171 16.72 -1.43 -18.93
CA LEU A 171 16.62 -2.63 -18.09
C LEU A 171 17.84 -3.57 -18.23
N PHE A 172 18.41 -3.68 -19.44
CA PHE A 172 19.62 -4.44 -19.71
C PHE A 172 20.79 -4.07 -18.79
N PHE A 173 21.06 -2.78 -18.61
CA PHE A 173 22.17 -2.31 -17.78
C PHE A 173 21.90 -2.46 -16.28
N GLN A 174 20.63 -2.36 -15.85
CA GLN A 174 20.27 -2.66 -14.46
C GLN A 174 20.57 -4.13 -14.12
N SER A 175 20.31 -5.04 -15.05
CA SER A 175 20.63 -6.45 -14.91
C SER A 175 22.13 -6.69 -14.79
N PHE A 176 22.96 -6.01 -15.59
CA PHE A 176 24.42 -6.11 -15.45
C PHE A 176 24.91 -5.61 -14.09
N ILE A 177 24.44 -4.46 -13.62
CA ILE A 177 24.84 -3.93 -12.30
C ILE A 177 24.46 -4.90 -11.18
N PHE A 178 23.25 -5.47 -11.24
CA PHE A 178 22.82 -6.47 -10.26
C PHE A 178 23.65 -7.75 -10.35
N LEU A 179 23.97 -8.21 -11.55
CA LEU A 179 24.80 -9.39 -11.78
C LEU A 179 26.22 -9.17 -11.26
N PHE A 180 26.82 -8.00 -11.50
CA PHE A 180 28.13 -7.64 -10.93
C PHE A 180 28.08 -7.58 -9.41
N HIS A 181 27.08 -6.92 -8.83
CA HIS A 181 26.91 -6.86 -7.38
C HIS A 181 26.75 -8.26 -6.76
N PHE A 182 25.92 -9.09 -7.38
CA PHE A 182 25.67 -10.47 -6.97
C PHE A 182 26.92 -11.33 -7.11
N ALA A 183 27.64 -11.22 -8.24
CA ALA A 183 28.89 -11.92 -8.48
C ALA A 183 29.93 -11.56 -7.43
N ILE A 184 30.15 -10.28 -7.13
CA ILE A 184 31.11 -9.84 -6.10
C ILE A 184 30.71 -10.35 -4.72
N GLY A 185 29.42 -10.24 -4.34
CA GLY A 185 28.94 -10.72 -3.04
C GLY A 185 29.07 -12.24 -2.88
N ARG A 186 28.79 -13.02 -3.92
CA ARG A 186 28.87 -14.49 -3.90
C ARG A 186 30.28 -15.03 -4.18
N TRP A 187 31.16 -14.25 -4.79
CA TRP A 187 32.56 -14.64 -5.01
C TRP A 187 33.29 -14.85 -3.68
N THR A 188 32.91 -14.10 -2.64
CA THR A 188 33.41 -14.30 -1.26
C THR A 188 33.03 -15.66 -0.67
N PHE A 189 32.03 -16.34 -1.23
CA PHE A 189 31.56 -17.66 -0.80
C PHE A 189 32.29 -18.83 -1.48
N PHE A 190 32.96 -18.60 -2.61
CA PHE A 190 33.63 -19.65 -3.39
C PHE A 190 35.09 -19.89 -2.99
N SER A 191 35.65 -19.13 -2.06
CA SER A 191 37.00 -19.37 -1.54
C SER A 191 36.97 -19.87 -0.10
N LYS A 192 36.60 -21.15 0.06
CA LYS A 192 37.04 -22.01 1.17
C LYS A 192 36.81 -23.46 0.77
N LYS A 193 37.90 -24.19 0.52
CA LYS A 193 37.88 -25.65 0.29
C LYS A 193 37.30 -26.31 1.54
N LYS A 194 36.05 -26.77 1.49
CA LYS A 194 35.44 -27.54 2.59
C LYS A 194 35.93 -28.98 2.51
N ASN A 195 36.68 -29.42 3.52
CA ASN A 195 36.87 -30.85 3.74
C ASN A 195 35.49 -31.47 4.03
N THR A 196 35.06 -32.37 3.17
CA THR A 196 33.79 -33.09 3.31
C THR A 196 33.99 -34.28 4.24
N ASN A 197 33.61 -34.16 5.51
CA ASN A 197 33.16 -35.35 6.24
C ASN A 197 31.64 -35.47 6.05
N SER A 198 31.24 -36.67 5.63
CA SER A 198 29.90 -37.03 5.18
C SER A 198 28.84 -36.80 6.27
N SER A 199 27.95 -35.84 6.04
CA SER A 199 26.63 -35.83 6.68
C SER A 199 25.57 -35.63 5.59
N LYS A 200 24.60 -36.56 5.56
CA LYS A 200 23.66 -36.81 4.43
C LYS A 200 22.28 -36.15 4.58
N LEU A 201 22.11 -35.17 5.45
CA LEU A 201 20.80 -34.52 5.65
C LEU A 201 20.94 -33.01 5.86
N VAL A 202 20.23 -32.25 5.02
CA VAL A 202 20.10 -30.78 5.12
C VAL A 202 18.60 -30.49 5.26
N PHE A 203 18.20 -29.96 6.41
CA PHE A 203 16.84 -29.47 6.61
C PHE A 203 16.73 -28.02 6.15
N PHE A 204 15.78 -27.74 5.26
CA PHE A 204 15.41 -26.39 4.84
C PHE A 204 14.04 -26.06 5.43
N SER A 205 13.98 -25.09 6.36
CA SER A 205 12.72 -24.58 6.89
C SER A 205 12.41 -23.21 6.31
N TYR A 206 11.27 -23.09 5.62
CA TYR A 206 10.77 -21.82 5.07
C TYR A 206 10.23 -20.86 6.14
N PHE A 207 10.06 -21.32 7.39
CA PHE A 207 9.38 -20.58 8.47
C PHE A 207 10.30 -19.80 9.42
N LEU A 208 11.59 -19.66 9.11
CA LEU A 208 12.57 -18.95 9.94
C LEU A 208 12.42 -17.40 9.98
N ILE A 209 11.39 -16.84 9.35
CA ILE A 209 11.10 -15.38 9.32
C ILE A 209 10.15 -14.92 10.44
N LEU A 210 9.80 -15.79 11.41
CA LEU A 210 8.83 -15.46 12.47
C LEU A 210 9.37 -15.48 13.91
N THR A 211 10.69 -15.41 14.11
CA THR A 211 11.25 -15.14 15.43
C THR A 211 12.26 -14.00 15.38
N GLU A 212 11.77 -12.76 15.33
CA GLU A 212 12.56 -11.61 15.77
C GLU A 212 12.65 -11.65 17.30
N THR A 213 13.70 -12.28 17.82
CA THR A 213 14.37 -11.82 19.05
C THR A 213 15.84 -12.24 18.97
N TRP A 214 16.72 -11.41 19.52
CA TRP A 214 18.17 -11.62 19.74
C TRP A 214 19.14 -11.06 18.69
N ARG A 215 19.12 -9.72 18.60
CA ARG A 215 20.33 -8.90 18.40
C ARG A 215 21.29 -9.20 19.56
N ASN A 216 22.50 -9.65 19.24
CA ASN A 216 23.64 -9.93 20.14
C ASN A 216 23.62 -11.28 20.88
N ARG A 217 24.05 -12.35 20.19
CA ARG A 217 25.12 -13.25 20.67
C ARG A 217 25.60 -14.14 19.52
N VAL A 218 26.91 -14.28 19.45
CA VAL A 218 27.71 -15.12 18.53
C VAL A 218 26.96 -16.40 18.11
N PHE A 219 26.81 -16.61 16.80
CA PHE A 219 26.27 -17.82 16.22
C PHE A 219 27.13 -19.04 16.60
N SER A 220 26.77 -19.74 17.67
CA SER A 220 27.21 -21.12 17.88
C SER A 220 26.16 -22.05 17.29
N LEU A 221 26.55 -22.74 16.21
CA LEU A 221 25.80 -23.87 15.67
C LEU A 221 25.80 -24.99 16.72
N ARG A 222 24.68 -25.21 17.40
CA ARG A 222 24.52 -26.35 18.31
C ARG A 222 23.83 -27.49 17.55
N ILE A 223 24.59 -28.55 17.28
CA ILE A 223 24.09 -29.83 16.78
C ILE A 223 23.39 -30.50 17.96
N ILE A 224 22.07 -30.68 17.88
CA ILE A 224 21.31 -31.48 18.84
C ILE A 224 21.06 -32.84 18.17
N GLY A 225 21.68 -33.88 18.73
CA GLY A 225 21.36 -35.27 18.38
C GLY A 225 20.45 -35.85 19.46
N GLU A 226 19.19 -36.08 19.12
CA GLU A 226 18.30 -36.93 19.92
C GLU A 226 18.48 -38.37 19.46
N ASN A 227 19.13 -39.19 20.29
CA ASN A 227 19.00 -40.64 20.20
C ASN A 227 17.86 -41.07 21.13
N SER A 228 16.70 -41.31 20.54
CA SER A 228 15.64 -42.10 21.15
C SER A 228 16.00 -43.59 21.04
N SER A 229 16.34 -44.22 22.16
CA SER A 229 16.27 -45.68 22.29
C SER A 229 15.46 -46.01 23.54
N PHE A 230 14.27 -46.57 23.25
CA PHE A 230 13.42 -47.31 24.16
C PHE A 230 14.20 -48.37 24.94
N CYS A 231 14.04 -48.38 26.26
CA CYS A 231 13.78 -49.53 27.14
C CYS A 231 13.49 -49.00 28.55
#